data_AF-A0A3B3D5Z2-F1
#
_entry.id   AF-A0A3B3D5Z2-F1
#
_cell.length_a   1.000
_cell.length_b   1.000
_cell.length_c   1.000
_cell.angle_alpha   90.00
_cell.angle_beta   90.00
_cell.angle_gamma   90.00
#
_symmetry.space_group_name_H-M   'P 1'
#
loop_
_entity.id
_entity.type
_entity.pdbx_description
1 polymer ?
#
loop_
_entity_poly.entity_id
_entity_poly.type
_entity_poly.pdbx_seq_one_letter_code
_entity_poly.pdbx_strand_id
1 'polypeptide(L)'
;MKKQTHKVLKKGEEEETLCCCEYVNRHGERSHIAACCCDCEDLDDAFDRFLKRESQKPDSLSQVAAVISDRIRVPWLRGGAQKLDLSIIPPLILLPALLHLAALHFLLGLVVLITLPVLVLWYYYFTHRKKGRTLFFLSLALFSLAYMYYVFIVEVFPRGDVGSFELAAVTVGITLTVMVLFHSKRNPGVVRPDKEAVHSTVTYYSPLADRDSPLNGRRQDVTLITASQTELDGPDLKESNRNWCSVCRVVRPPRAGHCRICGVCVLRLDHHCVWINSCVGQANHRSFLLTLILFLLTSLYGIGLVLRSVCPQQHLLTAMLYCPGVYNQFSTALCFTCVWYCTIVTAGVLHLLLVQVINISCNVTEREARAAIREKSARSSCWGLVVETGVYSRGFSGNWSEFMSMGDQAFTKDGSGNQAELLPLSGSASLAERSSPSPGASHLEAASRPGNISAAPV
;
A
#
# COMPACT_ATOMS: atom_id res chain seq x y z
N MET A 1 -27.41 -56.19 44.88
CA MET A 1 -27.56 -55.20 43.78
C MET A 1 -27.56 -53.76 44.34
N LYS A 2 -26.42 -53.28 44.86
CA LYS A 2 -26.20 -51.91 45.35
C LYS A 2 -24.88 -51.42 44.77
N LYS A 3 -24.87 -50.73 43.63
CA LYS A 3 -23.66 -50.07 43.08
C LYS A 3 -23.92 -49.06 41.95
N GLN A 4 -25.05 -48.33 41.95
CA GLN A 4 -25.37 -47.40 40.86
C GLN A 4 -25.97 -46.05 41.28
N THR A 5 -25.75 -45.61 42.53
CA THR A 5 -26.25 -44.32 43.04
C THR A 5 -25.14 -43.55 43.78
N HIS A 6 -23.98 -43.38 43.13
CA HIS A 6 -22.94 -42.46 43.62
C HIS A 6 -22.10 -41.81 42.51
N LYS A 7 -22.55 -41.87 41.24
CA LYS A 7 -21.81 -41.33 40.08
C LYS A 7 -22.48 -40.14 39.39
N VAL A 8 -23.54 -39.57 39.97
CA VAL A 8 -24.31 -38.46 39.36
C VAL A 8 -24.25 -37.15 40.17
N LEU A 9 -23.64 -37.13 41.36
CA LEU A 9 -23.37 -35.90 42.11
C LEU A 9 -21.88 -35.77 42.45
N LYS A 10 -21.08 -35.47 41.43
CA LYS A 10 -19.78 -34.81 41.57
C LYS A 10 -19.41 -34.14 40.25
N LYS A 11 -20.28 -33.23 39.80
CA LYS A 11 -20.04 -32.33 38.66
C LYS A 11 -20.19 -30.88 39.12
N GLY A 12 -19.59 -30.59 40.27
CA GLY A 12 -19.46 -29.27 40.86
C GLY A 12 -18.15 -29.28 41.66
N GLU A 13 -17.34 -28.26 41.43
CA GLU A 13 -16.09 -27.96 42.15
C GLU A 13 -14.87 -28.84 41.78
N GLU A 14 -14.49 -28.81 40.51
CA GLU A 14 -13.06 -28.66 40.20
C GLU A 14 -12.87 -27.18 39.89
N GLU A 15 -12.31 -26.42 40.84
CA GLU A 15 -11.61 -25.18 40.49
C GLU A 15 -10.51 -25.58 39.50
N GLU A 16 -10.82 -25.50 38.21
CA GLU A 16 -9.88 -25.70 37.12
C GLU A 16 -8.75 -24.68 37.29
N THR A 17 -7.68 -25.13 37.92
CA THR A 17 -6.46 -24.37 38.21
C THR A 17 -5.91 -23.82 36.91
N LEU A 18 -5.84 -22.50 36.80
CA LEU A 18 -5.22 -21.81 35.67
C LEU A 18 -3.75 -22.25 35.54
N CYS A 19 -3.32 -22.56 34.31
CA CYS A 19 -1.90 -22.78 34.05
C CYS A 19 -1.08 -21.50 34.31
N CYS A 20 0.25 -21.59 34.49
CA CYS A 20 1.11 -20.44 34.83
C CYS A 20 1.04 -19.27 33.81
N CYS A 21 0.56 -19.52 32.59
CA CYS A 21 0.39 -18.52 31.54
C CYS A 21 -1.07 -18.09 31.31
N GLU A 22 -2.05 -18.67 32.03
CA GLU A 22 -3.47 -18.39 31.88
C GLU A 22 -3.96 -17.29 32.85
N TYR A 23 -4.93 -16.50 32.40
CA TYR A 23 -5.64 -15.52 33.21
C TYR A 23 -7.09 -15.39 32.73
N VAL A 24 -7.97 -14.96 33.63
CA VAL A 24 -9.36 -14.63 33.26
C VAL A 24 -9.43 -13.15 32.93
N ASN A 25 -9.88 -12.82 31.72
CA ASN A 25 -10.02 -11.44 31.27
C ASN A 25 -11.20 -10.74 32.00
N ARG A 26 -11.35 -9.43 31.79
CA ARG A 26 -12.41 -8.62 32.43
C ARG A 26 -13.83 -9.01 32.02
N HIS A 27 -13.98 -9.94 31.08
CA HIS A 27 -15.24 -10.41 30.54
C HIS A 27 -15.53 -11.86 30.98
N GLY A 28 -14.72 -12.41 31.89
CA GLY A 28 -14.89 -13.77 32.43
C GLY A 28 -14.35 -14.87 31.52
N GLU A 29 -13.64 -14.55 30.44
CA GLU A 29 -13.10 -15.54 29.51
C GLU A 29 -11.65 -15.89 29.86
N ARG A 30 -11.28 -17.16 29.74
CA ARG A 30 -9.87 -17.59 29.87
C ARG A 30 -9.03 -17.08 28.70
N SER A 31 -7.82 -16.63 28.99
CA SER A 31 -6.85 -16.13 28.03
C SER A 31 -5.43 -16.45 28.50
N HIS A 32 -4.45 -16.43 27.59
CA HIS A 32 -3.05 -16.71 27.91
C HIS A 32 -2.16 -15.48 27.66
N ILE A 33 -1.16 -15.26 28.53
CA ILE A 33 -0.16 -14.18 28.41
C ILE A 33 1.00 -14.61 27.49
N ALA A 34 1.51 -15.83 27.65
CA ALA A 34 2.66 -16.35 26.91
C ALA A 34 2.53 -17.87 26.67
N ALA A 35 1.66 -18.26 25.74
CA ALA A 35 1.45 -19.67 25.40
C ALA A 35 2.64 -20.33 24.68
N CYS A 36 3.71 -19.57 24.38
CA CYS A 36 4.96 -20.08 23.83
C CYS A 36 5.87 -20.73 24.88
N CYS A 37 5.60 -20.48 26.17
CA CYS A 37 6.37 -21.06 27.29
C CYS A 37 5.72 -22.33 27.87
N CYS A 38 4.71 -22.89 27.20
CA CYS A 38 4.06 -24.14 27.56
C CYS A 38 3.93 -25.04 26.32
N ASP A 39 4.42 -26.28 26.41
CA ASP A 39 4.35 -27.37 25.41
C ASP A 39 4.53 -26.91 23.95
N CYS A 40 5.73 -26.43 23.62
CA CYS A 40 6.07 -26.06 22.24
C CYS A 40 7.16 -26.97 21.68
N GLU A 41 6.78 -28.20 21.30
CA GLU A 41 7.68 -29.20 20.69
C GLU A 41 8.52 -28.61 19.54
N ASP A 42 7.96 -27.73 18.71
CA ASP A 42 8.68 -27.06 17.61
C ASP A 42 9.77 -26.08 18.08
N LEU A 43 9.56 -25.40 19.21
CA LEU A 43 10.52 -24.45 19.79
C LEU A 43 11.62 -25.20 20.53
N ASP A 44 11.24 -26.24 21.26
CA ASP A 44 12.15 -27.14 21.94
C ASP A 44 13.08 -27.84 20.94
N ASP A 45 12.53 -28.39 19.84
CA ASP A 45 13.32 -28.99 18.76
C ASP A 45 14.29 -28.00 18.09
N ALA A 46 13.85 -26.76 17.85
CA ALA A 46 14.69 -25.74 17.25
C ALA A 46 15.83 -25.30 18.20
N PHE A 47 15.51 -25.15 19.49
CA PHE A 47 16.47 -24.82 20.54
C PHE A 47 17.46 -25.96 20.79
N ASP A 48 17.00 -27.20 20.78
CA ASP A 48 17.83 -28.40 20.90
C ASP A 48 18.82 -28.52 19.74
N ARG A 49 18.37 -28.30 18.50
CA ARG A 49 19.24 -28.27 17.33
C ARG A 49 20.25 -27.13 17.39
N PHE A 50 19.86 -25.98 17.92
CA PHE A 50 20.77 -24.85 18.14
C PHE A 50 21.86 -25.19 19.17
N LEU A 51 21.49 -25.78 20.30
CA LEU A 51 22.43 -26.26 21.32
C LEU A 51 23.35 -27.38 20.80
N LYS A 52 22.82 -28.29 19.97
CA LYS A 52 23.57 -29.38 19.33
C LYS A 52 24.40 -28.93 18.12
N ARG A 53 24.38 -27.63 17.75
CA ARG A 53 25.04 -27.04 16.56
C ARG A 53 24.68 -27.75 15.24
N GLU A 54 23.45 -28.25 15.13
CA GLU A 54 22.95 -28.87 13.90
C GLU A 54 22.44 -27.80 12.91
N SER A 55 22.52 -28.09 11.60
CA SER A 55 21.99 -27.19 10.58
C SER A 55 20.46 -27.07 10.68
N GLN A 56 19.95 -25.85 10.82
CA GLN A 56 18.52 -25.59 10.88
C GLN A 56 17.87 -25.77 9.51
N LYS A 57 16.71 -26.45 9.46
CA LYS A 57 15.89 -26.51 8.24
C LYS A 57 15.22 -25.14 8.02
N PRO A 58 15.22 -24.59 6.79
CA PRO A 58 14.63 -23.27 6.52
C PRO A 58 13.12 -23.21 6.82
N ASP A 59 12.41 -24.34 6.71
CA ASP A 59 10.99 -24.43 7.07
C ASP A 59 10.75 -24.40 8.59
N SER A 60 11.67 -24.95 9.38
CA SER A 60 11.57 -25.01 10.86
C SER A 60 11.64 -23.60 11.47
N LEU A 61 12.54 -22.74 11.01
CA LEU A 61 12.59 -21.34 11.48
C LEU A 61 11.31 -20.56 11.13
N SER A 62 10.71 -20.86 9.99
CA SER A 62 9.45 -20.24 9.58
C SER A 62 8.25 -20.73 10.39
N GLN A 63 8.25 -22.02 10.79
CA GLN A 63 7.29 -22.61 11.70
C GLN A 63 7.44 -22.06 13.11
N VAL A 64 8.66 -22.00 13.64
CA VAL A 64 8.95 -21.40 14.95
C VAL A 64 8.54 -19.93 14.98
N ALA A 65 8.88 -19.13 13.97
CA ALA A 65 8.44 -17.75 13.88
C ALA A 65 6.91 -17.61 13.80
N ALA A 66 6.23 -18.53 13.09
CA ALA A 66 4.77 -18.56 13.02
C ALA A 66 4.13 -18.93 14.37
N VAL A 67 4.70 -19.90 15.09
CA VAL A 67 4.25 -20.37 16.41
C VAL A 67 4.48 -19.29 17.47
N ILE A 68 5.66 -18.66 17.51
CA ILE A 68 5.95 -17.54 18.39
C ILE A 68 5.03 -16.36 18.08
N SER A 69 4.81 -16.05 16.80
CA SER A 69 3.90 -14.98 16.40
C SER A 69 2.46 -15.25 16.82
N ASP A 70 1.98 -16.50 16.74
CA ASP A 70 0.63 -16.86 17.14
C ASP A 70 0.41 -16.84 18.66
N ARG A 71 1.48 -17.06 19.43
CA ARG A 71 1.42 -17.33 20.87
C ARG A 71 1.89 -16.18 21.76
N ILE A 72 2.61 -15.18 21.24
CA ILE A 72 2.90 -13.93 21.97
C ILE A 72 1.71 -12.96 21.81
N ARG A 73 1.00 -12.69 22.90
CA ARG A 73 -0.08 -11.71 22.96
C ARG A 73 0.21 -10.66 24.03
N VAL A 74 0.17 -9.38 23.65
CA VAL A 74 0.40 -8.28 24.61
C VAL A 74 -0.94 -7.87 25.22
N PRO A 75 -1.05 -7.76 26.57
CA PRO A 75 -2.27 -7.28 27.22
C PRO A 75 -2.50 -5.80 26.87
N TRP A 76 -3.65 -5.49 26.27
CA TRP A 76 -3.99 -4.14 25.83
C TRP A 76 -4.84 -3.39 26.86
N LEU A 77 -4.53 -2.10 27.06
CA LEU A 77 -5.09 -1.24 28.11
C LEU A 77 -6.63 -1.07 28.07
N ARG A 78 -7.27 -1.32 26.92
CA ARG A 78 -8.74 -1.24 26.74
C ARG A 78 -9.44 -2.60 26.71
N GLY A 79 -8.74 -3.69 27.06
CA GLY A 79 -9.26 -5.06 27.11
C GLY A 79 -8.79 -5.92 25.93
N GLY A 80 -8.48 -7.19 26.23
CA GLY A 80 -8.04 -8.21 25.26
C GLY A 80 -6.52 -8.42 25.17
N ALA A 81 -6.13 -9.58 24.63
CA ALA A 81 -4.74 -9.95 24.34
C ALA A 81 -4.52 -9.87 22.82
N GLN A 82 -3.68 -8.93 22.36
CA GLN A 82 -3.47 -8.71 20.92
C GLN A 82 -2.23 -9.45 20.42
N LYS A 83 -2.38 -10.24 19.35
CA LYS A 83 -1.28 -10.98 18.70
C LYS A 83 -0.17 -10.01 18.27
N LEU A 84 1.06 -10.27 18.71
CA LEU A 84 2.22 -9.47 18.32
C LEU A 84 2.75 -9.98 16.97
N ASP A 85 2.69 -9.14 15.94
CA ASP A 85 3.37 -9.42 14.67
C ASP A 85 4.88 -9.22 14.89
N LEU A 86 5.66 -10.31 14.89
CA LEU A 86 7.11 -10.27 15.12
C LEU A 86 7.84 -9.37 14.12
N SER A 87 7.22 -9.02 12.99
CA SER A 87 7.79 -8.09 12.02
C SER A 87 7.92 -6.64 12.56
N ILE A 88 7.32 -6.33 13.71
CA ILE A 88 7.41 -5.04 14.40
C ILE A 88 8.72 -4.90 15.19
N ILE A 89 9.29 -6.00 15.68
CA ILE A 89 10.46 -6.00 16.57
C ILE A 89 11.74 -5.53 15.87
N PRO A 90 12.09 -5.99 14.64
CA PRO A 90 13.32 -5.57 14.00
C PRO A 90 13.40 -4.06 13.79
N PRO A 91 12.38 -3.35 13.24
CA PRO A 91 12.42 -1.90 13.14
C PRO A 91 12.63 -1.17 14.47
N LEU A 92 12.02 -1.67 15.56
CA LEU A 92 12.06 -1.02 16.88
C LEU A 92 13.47 -1.04 17.48
N ILE A 93 14.21 -2.14 17.32
CA ILE A 93 15.53 -2.32 17.95
C ILE A 93 16.65 -1.99 16.96
N LEU A 94 16.54 -2.48 15.73
CA LEU A 94 17.60 -2.39 14.74
C LEU A 94 17.83 -0.96 14.29
N LEU A 95 16.77 -0.16 14.11
CA LEU A 95 16.92 1.21 13.62
C LEU A 95 17.69 2.10 14.62
N PRO A 96 17.30 2.21 15.91
CA PRO A 96 18.09 2.96 16.87
C PRO A 96 19.51 2.42 17.01
N ALA A 97 19.70 1.10 17.07
CA ALA A 97 21.03 0.50 17.19
C ALA A 97 21.95 0.85 16.01
N LEU A 98 21.44 0.76 14.78
CA LEU A 98 22.19 1.14 13.58
C LEU A 98 22.53 2.63 13.55
N LEU A 99 21.61 3.51 13.98
CA LEU A 99 21.87 4.95 14.03
C LEU A 99 22.91 5.32 15.09
N HIS A 100 22.92 4.66 16.25
CA HIS A 100 23.97 4.85 17.26
C HIS A 100 25.32 4.31 16.76
N LEU A 101 25.33 3.16 16.10
CA LEU A 101 26.54 2.60 15.47
C LEU A 101 27.10 3.57 14.43
N ALA A 102 26.24 4.10 13.57
CA ALA A 102 26.58 5.10 12.57
C ALA A 102 27.17 6.38 13.18
N ALA A 103 26.69 6.79 14.36
CA ALA A 103 27.18 7.97 15.07
C ALA A 103 28.60 7.82 15.64
N LEU A 104 29.16 6.61 15.74
CA LEU A 104 30.51 6.39 16.28
C LEU A 104 31.61 6.94 15.36
N HIS A 105 31.38 6.93 14.05
CA HIS A 105 32.38 7.39 13.08
C HIS A 105 31.74 7.73 11.74
N PHE A 106 32.22 8.79 11.08
CA PHE A 106 31.70 9.24 9.77
C PHE A 106 31.65 8.12 8.71
N LEU A 107 32.74 7.35 8.57
CA LEU A 107 32.79 6.24 7.61
C LEU A 107 31.76 5.15 7.93
N LEU A 108 31.54 4.88 9.21
CA LEU A 108 30.56 3.90 9.65
C LEU A 108 29.14 4.39 9.37
N GLY A 109 28.88 5.69 9.61
CA GLY A 109 27.64 6.34 9.21
C GLY A 109 27.37 6.23 7.72
N LEU A 110 28.36 6.48 6.87
CA LEU A 110 28.22 6.32 5.42
C LEU A 110 27.85 4.88 5.04
N VAL A 111 28.58 3.89 5.58
CA VAL A 111 28.31 2.47 5.30
C VAL A 111 26.92 2.06 5.76
N VAL A 112 26.54 2.39 7.00
CA VAL A 112 25.23 2.04 7.56
C VAL A 112 24.09 2.68 6.77
N LEU A 113 24.19 3.97 6.46
CA LEU A 113 23.10 4.68 5.77
C LEU A 113 22.96 4.32 4.29
N ILE A 114 24.04 3.89 3.62
CA ILE A 114 23.95 3.35 2.25
C ILE A 114 23.39 1.93 2.25
N THR A 115 23.78 1.10 3.21
CA THR A 115 23.34 -0.30 3.28
C THR A 115 21.90 -0.46 3.77
N LEU A 116 21.41 0.45 4.62
CA LEU A 116 20.06 0.37 5.20
C LEU A 116 18.94 0.38 4.13
N PRO A 117 18.90 1.30 3.15
CA PRO A 117 17.92 1.25 2.06
C PRO A 117 17.97 -0.06 1.26
N VAL A 118 19.18 -0.58 1.00
CA VAL A 118 19.37 -1.85 0.29
C VAL A 118 18.78 -3.01 1.09
N LEU A 119 19.03 -3.06 2.40
CA LEU A 119 18.48 -4.07 3.30
C LEU A 119 16.94 -4.01 3.36
N VAL A 120 16.38 -2.80 3.46
CA VAL A 120 14.92 -2.58 3.46
C VAL A 120 14.29 -3.01 2.14
N LEU A 121 14.92 -2.71 1.00
CA LEU A 121 14.46 -3.15 -0.33
C LEU A 121 14.58 -4.67 -0.49
N TRP A 122 15.65 -5.28 0.00
CA TRP A 122 15.82 -6.72 0.01
C TRP A 122 14.71 -7.40 0.84
N TYR A 123 14.44 -6.89 2.04
CA TYR A 123 13.36 -7.37 2.90
C TYR A 123 11.98 -7.17 2.25
N TYR A 124 11.74 -6.02 1.61
CA TYR A 124 10.54 -5.76 0.82
C TYR A 124 10.35 -6.81 -0.27
N TYR A 125 11.39 -7.09 -1.04
CA TYR A 125 11.31 -8.07 -2.11
C TYR A 125 11.05 -9.48 -1.59
N PHE A 126 11.71 -9.86 -0.49
CA PHE A 126 11.51 -11.15 0.18
C PHE A 126 10.07 -11.32 0.70
N THR A 127 9.54 -10.32 1.40
CA THR A 127 8.19 -10.35 1.96
C THR A 127 7.11 -10.26 0.88
N HIS A 128 7.31 -9.43 -0.14
CA HIS A 128 6.37 -9.30 -1.26
C HIS A 128 6.30 -10.58 -2.11
N ARG A 129 7.41 -11.33 -2.24
CA ARG A 129 7.39 -12.67 -2.87
C ARG A 129 6.47 -13.66 -2.15
N LYS A 130 6.37 -13.55 -0.81
CA LYS A 130 5.46 -14.37 0.00
C LYS A 130 4.00 -13.88 -0.01
N LYS A 131 3.68 -12.81 -0.76
CA LYS A 131 2.33 -12.26 -0.99
C LYS A 131 1.49 -11.97 0.27
N GLY A 132 2.13 -11.80 1.42
CA GLY A 132 1.47 -11.52 2.70
C GLY A 132 1.39 -10.03 3.03
N ARG A 133 0.47 -9.67 3.93
CA ARG A 133 0.51 -8.36 4.62
C ARG A 133 1.60 -8.41 5.69
N THR A 134 2.38 -7.35 5.81
CA THR A 134 3.39 -7.20 6.86
C THR A 134 3.23 -5.87 7.56
N LEU A 135 3.34 -5.83 8.89
CA LEU A 135 3.34 -4.57 9.63
C LEU A 135 4.71 -3.87 9.64
N PHE A 136 5.79 -4.58 9.29
CA PHE A 136 7.17 -4.09 9.24
C PHE A 136 7.33 -2.65 8.72
N PHE A 137 6.85 -2.33 7.50
CA PHE A 137 7.08 -1.02 6.87
C PHE A 137 6.33 0.10 7.59
N LEU A 138 5.10 -0.18 8.03
CA LEU A 138 4.32 0.78 8.82
C LEU A 138 4.95 1.00 10.19
N SER A 139 5.40 -0.07 10.87
CA SER A 139 6.12 0.06 12.14
C SER A 139 7.44 0.78 11.96
N LEU A 140 8.19 0.51 10.90
CA LEU A 140 9.44 1.20 10.60
C LEU A 140 9.22 2.70 10.41
N ALA A 141 8.20 3.10 9.65
CA ALA A 141 7.87 4.51 9.46
C ALA A 141 7.45 5.21 10.77
N LEU A 142 6.57 4.58 11.56
CA LEU A 142 6.08 5.16 12.82
C LEU A 142 7.15 5.23 13.90
N PHE A 143 7.94 4.18 14.09
CA PHE A 143 9.03 4.19 15.07
C PHE A 143 10.17 5.11 14.65
N SER A 144 10.47 5.17 13.35
CA SER A 144 11.42 6.15 12.83
C SER A 144 10.99 7.58 13.17
N LEU A 145 9.74 7.94 12.87
CA LEU A 145 9.21 9.27 13.20
C LEU A 145 9.25 9.56 14.70
N ALA A 146 8.84 8.60 15.53
CA ALA A 146 8.85 8.73 16.98
C ALA A 146 10.27 8.85 17.54
N TYR A 147 11.21 8.06 17.04
CA TYR A 147 12.61 8.08 17.47
C TYR A 147 13.32 9.37 17.04
N MET A 148 13.08 9.87 15.82
CA MET A 148 13.60 11.17 15.38
C MET A 148 13.08 12.30 16.27
N TYR A 149 11.79 12.29 16.62
CA TYR A 149 11.21 13.26 17.53
C TYR A 149 11.79 13.13 18.95
N TYR A 150 12.00 11.90 19.44
CA TYR A 150 12.67 11.67 20.73
C TYR A 150 14.07 12.27 20.77
N VAL A 151 14.91 11.99 19.76
CA VAL A 151 16.26 12.57 19.65
C VAL A 151 16.18 14.09 19.58
N PHE A 152 15.23 14.66 18.83
CA PHE A 152 15.03 16.10 18.77
C PHE A 152 14.73 16.72 20.15
N ILE A 153 13.85 16.09 20.95
CA ILE A 153 13.49 16.58 22.29
C ILE A 153 14.62 16.42 23.29
N VAL A 154 15.40 15.35 23.22
CA VAL A 154 16.45 15.05 24.21
C VAL A 154 17.78 15.72 23.88
N GLU A 155 18.15 15.82 22.60
CA GLU A 155 19.48 16.27 22.19
C GLU A 155 19.51 17.67 21.59
N VAL A 156 18.42 18.12 20.95
CA VAL A 156 18.38 19.38 20.20
C VAL A 156 17.68 20.48 21.00
N PHE A 157 16.48 20.22 21.52
CA PHE A 157 15.71 21.20 22.28
C PHE A 157 16.45 21.75 23.53
N PRO A 158 17.17 20.93 24.33
CA PRO A 158 17.87 21.42 25.53
C PRO A 158 19.07 22.33 25.23
N ARG A 159 19.53 22.41 23.97
CA ARG A 159 20.63 23.31 23.57
C ARG A 159 20.23 24.79 23.63
N GLY A 160 18.92 25.08 23.61
CA GLY A 160 18.39 26.45 23.67
C GLY A 160 18.35 27.19 22.33
N ASP A 161 18.83 26.57 21.24
CA ASP A 161 18.81 27.15 19.89
C ASP A 161 17.41 27.11 19.23
N VAL A 162 16.51 26.29 19.77
CA VAL A 162 15.16 26.07 19.23
C VAL A 162 14.13 26.74 20.14
N GLY A 163 13.36 27.67 19.59
CA GLY A 163 12.31 28.37 20.33
C GLY A 163 11.07 27.50 20.56
N SER A 164 10.26 27.84 21.57
CA SER A 164 9.01 27.13 21.88
C SER A 164 8.02 27.09 20.71
N PHE A 165 7.99 28.14 19.88
CA PHE A 165 7.16 28.17 18.67
C PHE A 165 7.63 27.17 17.61
N GLU A 166 8.95 27.03 17.44
CA GLU A 166 9.52 26.06 16.48
C GLU A 166 9.25 24.63 16.95
N LEU A 167 9.39 24.36 18.25
CA LEU A 167 9.01 23.09 18.86
C LEU A 167 7.51 22.80 18.67
N ALA A 168 6.64 23.78 18.93
CA ALA A 168 5.20 23.62 18.73
C ALA A 168 4.88 23.33 17.26
N ALA A 169 5.51 24.03 16.32
CA ALA A 169 5.32 23.82 14.89
C ALA A 169 5.72 22.39 14.45
N VAL A 170 6.87 21.88 14.89
CA VAL A 170 7.28 20.49 14.62
C VAL A 170 6.29 19.50 15.22
N THR A 171 5.88 19.71 16.48
CA THR A 171 4.95 18.82 17.18
C THR A 171 3.59 18.78 16.49
N VAL A 172 3.06 19.93 16.08
CA VAL A 172 1.82 20.04 15.30
C VAL A 172 1.97 19.37 13.95
N GLY A 173 3.09 19.60 13.24
CA GLY A 173 3.36 18.95 11.95
C GLY A 173 3.37 17.42 12.04
N ILE A 174 4.05 16.86 13.05
CA ILE A 174 4.12 15.41 13.30
C ILE A 174 2.73 14.85 13.64
N THR A 175 2.00 15.50 14.55
CA THR A 175 0.67 15.03 14.97
C THR A 175 -0.34 15.07 13.81
N LEU A 176 -0.34 16.15 13.01
CA LEU A 176 -1.15 16.24 11.79
C LEU A 176 -0.76 15.16 10.78
N THR A 177 0.53 14.92 10.57
CA THR A 177 1.01 13.87 9.65
C THR A 177 0.51 12.49 10.08
N VAL A 178 0.60 12.14 11.37
CA VAL A 178 0.10 10.87 11.91
C VAL A 178 -1.42 10.76 11.81
N MET A 179 -2.15 11.85 12.11
CA MET A 179 -3.60 11.91 11.99
C MET A 179 -4.04 11.65 10.54
N VAL A 180 -3.47 12.37 9.58
CA VAL A 180 -3.82 12.21 8.15
C VAL A 180 -3.36 10.85 7.61
N LEU A 181 -2.23 10.30 8.07
CA LEU A 181 -1.81 8.93 7.77
C LEU A 181 -2.85 7.91 8.22
N PHE A 182 -3.41 8.09 9.43
CA PHE A 182 -4.47 7.23 9.93
C PHE A 182 -5.75 7.33 9.08
N HIS A 183 -6.11 8.55 8.65
CA HIS A 183 -7.20 8.74 7.69
C HIS A 183 -6.90 8.07 6.34
N SER A 184 -5.68 8.14 5.84
CA SER A 184 -5.24 7.46 4.61
C SER A 184 -5.35 5.94 4.71
N LYS A 185 -5.25 5.38 5.91
CA LYS A 185 -5.44 3.94 6.14
C LYS A 185 -6.91 3.53 6.10
N ARG A 186 -7.84 4.43 6.43
CA ARG A 186 -9.28 4.15 6.50
C ARG A 186 -9.87 4.00 5.10
N ASN A 187 -10.72 2.99 4.95
CA ASN A 187 -11.57 2.68 3.80
C ASN A 187 -11.08 3.24 2.43
N PRO A 188 -10.36 2.44 1.62
CA PRO A 188 -9.89 2.89 0.30
C PRO A 188 -10.99 3.02 -0.76
N GLY A 189 -12.26 2.73 -0.41
CA GLY A 189 -13.37 2.61 -1.35
C GLY A 189 -13.58 1.16 -1.78
N VAL A 190 -13.82 0.27 -0.81
CA VAL A 190 -14.05 -1.16 -1.08
C VAL A 190 -15.36 -1.36 -1.85
N VAL A 191 -15.29 -2.09 -2.96
CA VAL A 191 -16.47 -2.50 -3.74
C VAL A 191 -17.18 -3.62 -2.99
N ARG A 192 -18.42 -3.39 -2.59
CA ARG A 192 -19.27 -4.39 -1.93
C ARG A 192 -20.10 -5.15 -2.98
N PRO A 193 -20.39 -6.44 -2.76
CA PRO A 193 -21.38 -7.15 -3.56
C PRO A 193 -22.73 -6.48 -3.35
N ASP A 194 -23.34 -6.05 -4.44
CA ASP A 194 -24.70 -5.54 -4.43
C ASP A 194 -25.65 -6.72 -4.18
N LYS A 195 -26.29 -6.77 -3.00
CA LYS A 195 -27.25 -7.82 -2.67
C LYS A 195 -28.57 -7.62 -3.42
N GLU A 196 -28.86 -6.41 -3.92
CA GLU A 196 -30.11 -6.11 -4.63
C GLU A 196 -29.99 -6.43 -6.13
N ALA A 197 -28.81 -6.25 -6.74
CA ALA A 197 -28.55 -6.71 -8.11
C ALA A 197 -28.58 -8.24 -8.26
N VAL A 198 -28.35 -8.99 -7.17
CA VAL A 198 -28.49 -10.46 -7.16
C VAL A 198 -29.96 -10.89 -7.18
N HIS A 199 -30.93 -10.04 -6.84
CA HIS A 199 -32.34 -10.41 -6.96
C HIS A 199 -32.95 -10.17 -8.35
N SER A 200 -32.28 -9.41 -9.22
CA SER A 200 -32.84 -9.00 -10.52
C SER A 200 -32.21 -9.68 -11.73
N THR A 201 -31.18 -10.52 -11.54
CA THR A 201 -30.59 -11.33 -12.63
C THR A 201 -30.05 -12.67 -12.12
N VAL A 202 -30.85 -13.40 -11.34
CA VAL A 202 -30.62 -14.83 -11.10
C VAL A 202 -31.45 -15.61 -12.11
N THR A 203 -30.89 -15.84 -13.30
CA THR A 203 -31.16 -17.09 -14.00
C THR A 203 -30.34 -18.16 -13.28
N TYR A 204 -31.03 -18.93 -12.45
CA TYR A 204 -30.50 -20.14 -11.83
C TYR A 204 -29.91 -21.04 -12.93
N TYR A 205 -28.59 -21.26 -12.93
CA TYR A 205 -28.10 -22.59 -13.24
C TYR A 205 -28.43 -23.45 -12.01
N SER A 206 -29.63 -24.03 -12.00
CA SER A 206 -29.94 -25.11 -11.05
C SER A 206 -29.06 -26.32 -11.38
N PRO A 207 -28.31 -26.86 -10.41
CA PRO A 207 -27.75 -28.20 -10.56
C PRO A 207 -28.94 -29.16 -10.64
N LEU A 208 -29.03 -29.92 -11.75
CA LEU A 208 -30.05 -30.95 -11.90
C LEU A 208 -29.93 -31.95 -10.75
N ALA A 209 -31.09 -32.28 -10.18
CA ALA A 209 -31.22 -33.22 -9.07
C ALA A 209 -30.64 -34.58 -9.41
N ASP A 210 -29.85 -35.10 -8.47
CA ASP A 210 -29.34 -36.45 -8.44
C ASP A 210 -30.51 -37.44 -8.39
N ARG A 211 -30.54 -38.40 -9.33
CA ARG A 211 -31.49 -39.51 -9.30
C ARG A 211 -30.76 -40.79 -9.68
N ASP A 212 -30.72 -41.70 -8.71
CA ASP A 212 -29.99 -42.97 -8.73
C ASP A 212 -30.37 -43.89 -9.92
N SER A 213 -29.32 -44.41 -10.60
CA SER A 213 -29.03 -45.74 -11.19
C SER A 213 -30.17 -46.73 -11.60
N PRO A 214 -29.99 -47.66 -12.58
CA PRO A 214 -28.75 -48.43 -12.86
C PRO A 214 -28.41 -48.83 -14.33
N LEU A 215 -27.15 -49.24 -14.54
CA LEU A 215 -26.59 -50.20 -15.52
C LEU A 215 -27.16 -50.26 -16.97
N ASN A 216 -26.32 -49.96 -17.98
CA ASN A 216 -25.71 -51.00 -18.83
C ASN A 216 -24.61 -50.41 -19.74
N GLY A 217 -23.54 -51.16 -19.98
CA GLY A 217 -22.37 -50.70 -20.72
C GLY A 217 -22.59 -50.61 -22.24
N ARG A 218 -22.10 -49.53 -22.85
CA ARG A 218 -21.51 -49.58 -24.20
C ARG A 218 -20.65 -48.35 -24.46
N ARG A 219 -19.43 -48.62 -24.91
CA ARG A 219 -18.48 -47.66 -25.49
C ARG A 219 -19.13 -47.03 -26.73
N GLN A 220 -19.25 -45.70 -26.79
CA GLN A 220 -19.57 -45.00 -28.04
C GLN A 220 -18.98 -43.59 -28.02
N ASP A 221 -18.28 -43.30 -29.12
CA ASP A 221 -17.54 -42.09 -29.43
C ASP A 221 -18.39 -40.83 -29.26
N VAL A 222 -17.84 -39.83 -28.56
CA VAL A 222 -18.45 -38.49 -28.48
C VAL A 222 -18.11 -37.75 -29.77
N THR A 223 -18.97 -37.92 -30.77
CA THR A 223 -19.07 -37.05 -31.93
C THR A 223 -19.40 -35.63 -31.44
N LEU A 224 -18.50 -34.69 -31.72
CA LEU A 224 -18.74 -33.25 -31.65
C LEU A 224 -20.01 -32.90 -32.43
N ILE A 225 -21.10 -32.60 -31.72
CA ILE A 225 -22.24 -31.90 -32.29
C ILE A 225 -22.03 -30.41 -32.02
N THR A 226 -21.63 -29.72 -33.08
CA THR A 226 -21.70 -28.28 -33.26
C THR A 226 -23.11 -27.80 -32.92
N ALA A 227 -23.32 -27.32 -31.70
CA ALA A 227 -24.47 -26.49 -31.38
C ALA A 227 -24.21 -25.11 -31.98
N SER A 228 -25.01 -24.82 -32.99
CA SER A 228 -25.11 -23.57 -33.75
C SER A 228 -24.77 -22.33 -32.91
N GLN A 229 -23.70 -21.66 -33.32
CA GLN A 229 -23.52 -20.24 -33.12
C GLN A 229 -24.74 -19.54 -33.73
N THR A 230 -25.72 -19.19 -32.90
CA THR A 230 -26.69 -18.17 -33.24
C THR A 230 -26.18 -16.89 -32.61
N GLU A 231 -25.87 -15.94 -33.48
CA GLU A 231 -25.17 -14.69 -33.21
C GLU A 231 -25.91 -13.82 -32.19
N LEU A 232 -25.39 -13.81 -30.97
CA LEU A 232 -25.60 -12.76 -29.97
C LEU A 232 -24.28 -12.59 -29.18
N ASP A 233 -23.16 -12.63 -29.90
CA ASP A 233 -21.83 -12.38 -29.35
C ASP A 233 -21.54 -10.88 -29.42
N GLY A 234 -22.39 -10.09 -28.76
CA GLY A 234 -22.24 -8.64 -28.66
C GLY A 234 -20.99 -8.26 -27.85
N PRO A 235 -20.36 -7.11 -28.13
CA PRO A 235 -19.18 -6.64 -27.38
C PRO A 235 -19.41 -6.58 -25.85
N ASP A 236 -20.66 -6.36 -25.42
CA ASP A 236 -21.06 -6.28 -24.01
C ASP A 236 -20.86 -7.58 -23.20
N LEU A 237 -21.04 -8.76 -23.81
CA LEU A 237 -20.88 -10.03 -23.10
C LEU A 237 -19.40 -10.40 -22.88
N LYS A 238 -18.50 -10.02 -23.81
CA LYS A 238 -17.05 -10.20 -23.67
C LYS A 238 -16.45 -9.22 -22.66
N GLU A 239 -17.01 -8.02 -22.55
CA GLU A 239 -16.57 -7.00 -21.60
C GLU A 239 -17.06 -7.28 -20.17
N SER A 240 -18.29 -7.78 -19.99
CA SER A 240 -18.81 -8.16 -18.66
C SER A 240 -18.01 -9.31 -18.02
N ASN A 241 -17.58 -10.29 -18.81
CA ASN A 241 -16.80 -11.44 -18.33
C ASN A 241 -15.37 -11.02 -17.90
N ARG A 242 -14.77 -10.00 -18.54
CA ARG A 242 -13.46 -9.44 -18.16
C ARG A 242 -13.50 -8.62 -16.86
N ASN A 243 -14.65 -8.04 -16.54
CA ASN A 243 -14.83 -7.18 -15.37
C ASN A 243 -15.29 -7.94 -14.11
N TRP A 244 -15.75 -9.18 -14.24
CA TRP A 244 -16.03 -10.04 -13.10
C TRP A 244 -14.79 -10.30 -12.23
N CYS A 245 -14.97 -10.37 -10.91
CA CYS A 245 -13.96 -10.81 -9.95
C CYS A 245 -14.44 -12.09 -9.27
N SER A 246 -13.79 -13.22 -9.53
CA SER A 246 -14.15 -14.52 -8.94
C SER A 246 -13.96 -14.59 -7.42
N VAL A 247 -12.99 -13.85 -6.88
CA VAL A 247 -12.68 -13.83 -5.44
C VAL A 247 -13.73 -13.04 -4.66
N CYS A 248 -14.03 -11.82 -5.11
CA CYS A 248 -14.99 -10.95 -4.42
C CYS A 248 -16.44 -11.20 -4.85
N ARG A 249 -16.65 -11.93 -5.95
CA ARG A 249 -17.96 -12.19 -6.57
C ARG A 249 -18.73 -10.90 -6.89
N VAL A 250 -18.01 -9.96 -7.50
CA VAL A 250 -18.57 -8.66 -7.93
C VAL A 250 -18.18 -8.36 -9.37
N VAL A 251 -19.06 -7.70 -10.11
CA VAL A 251 -18.70 -7.03 -11.36
C VAL A 251 -17.94 -5.76 -10.98
N ARG A 252 -16.68 -5.64 -11.43
CA ARG A 252 -15.84 -4.49 -11.10
C ARG A 252 -16.33 -3.26 -11.87
N PRO A 253 -16.63 -2.14 -11.19
CA PRO A 253 -16.87 -0.87 -11.86
C PRO A 253 -15.63 -0.43 -12.67
N PRO A 254 -15.79 0.50 -13.63
CA PRO A 254 -14.67 1.06 -14.38
C PRO A 254 -13.54 1.53 -13.44
N ARG A 255 -12.29 1.25 -13.84
CA ARG A 255 -11.05 1.57 -13.09
C ARG A 255 -10.90 0.88 -11.73
N ALA A 256 -11.89 0.11 -11.26
CA ALA A 256 -11.75 -0.67 -10.05
C ALA A 256 -10.80 -1.87 -10.24
N GLY A 257 -10.24 -2.39 -9.16
CA GLY A 257 -9.66 -3.72 -9.24
C GLY A 257 -9.31 -4.40 -7.94
N HIS A 258 -8.96 -5.68 -8.11
CA HIS A 258 -8.73 -6.59 -7.01
C HIS A 258 -7.30 -6.49 -6.51
N CYS A 259 -7.13 -6.08 -5.26
CA CYS A 259 -5.85 -6.15 -4.57
C CYS A 259 -5.66 -7.54 -3.96
N ARG A 260 -4.71 -8.32 -4.50
CA ARG A 260 -4.42 -9.68 -4.01
C ARG A 260 -3.91 -9.70 -2.56
N ILE A 261 -3.26 -8.62 -2.11
CA ILE A 261 -2.72 -8.50 -0.75
C ILE A 261 -3.83 -8.24 0.27
N CYS A 262 -4.81 -7.41 -0.09
CA CYS A 262 -5.96 -7.12 0.78
C CYS A 262 -7.13 -8.08 0.59
N GLY A 263 -7.16 -8.85 -0.51
CA GLY A 263 -8.26 -9.76 -0.83
C GLY A 263 -9.57 -9.07 -1.22
N VAL A 264 -9.53 -7.80 -1.61
CA VAL A 264 -10.73 -6.98 -1.88
C VAL A 264 -10.63 -6.20 -3.18
N CYS A 265 -11.78 -5.92 -3.80
CA CYS A 265 -11.89 -4.98 -4.90
C CYS A 265 -11.99 -3.54 -4.36
N VAL A 266 -11.24 -2.62 -4.97
CA VAL A 266 -11.17 -1.21 -4.58
C VAL A 266 -11.49 -0.32 -5.78
N LEU A 267 -12.33 0.69 -5.58
CA LEU A 267 -12.67 1.71 -6.58
C LEU A 267 -11.45 2.55 -6.92
N ARG A 268 -11.23 2.79 -8.23
CA ARG A 268 -10.07 3.53 -8.77
C ARG A 268 -8.77 3.13 -8.05
N LEU A 269 -8.48 1.82 -8.02
CA LEU A 269 -7.33 1.28 -7.29
C LEU A 269 -6.03 1.82 -7.87
N ASP A 270 -5.30 2.62 -7.07
CA ASP A 270 -3.99 3.15 -7.45
C ASP A 270 -2.90 2.10 -7.22
N HIS A 271 -2.68 1.75 -5.95
CA HIS A 271 -1.75 0.72 -5.55
C HIS A 271 -2.06 0.19 -4.14
N HIS A 272 -1.41 -0.93 -3.78
CA HIS A 272 -1.31 -1.34 -2.38
C HIS A 272 -0.04 -0.75 -1.79
N CYS A 273 -0.18 0.13 -0.80
CA CYS A 273 0.96 0.78 -0.18
C CYS A 273 1.40 0.00 1.06
N VAL A 274 2.60 -0.58 1.00
CA VAL A 274 3.19 -1.33 2.12
C VAL A 274 3.47 -0.45 3.34
N TRP A 275 3.80 0.82 3.12
CA TRP A 275 4.13 1.79 4.17
C TRP A 275 2.93 2.18 5.03
N ILE A 276 1.71 2.16 4.49
CA ILE A 276 0.47 2.39 5.26
C ILE A 276 -0.26 1.06 5.58
N ASN A 277 0.23 -0.05 5.02
CA ASN A 277 -0.39 -1.38 5.04
C ASN A 277 -1.90 -1.31 4.72
N SER A 278 -2.22 -0.63 3.61
CA SER A 278 -3.58 -0.44 3.09
C SER A 278 -3.53 -0.14 1.58
N CYS A 279 -4.65 -0.32 0.89
CA CYS A 279 -4.77 0.15 -0.49
C CYS A 279 -4.91 1.68 -0.52
N VAL A 280 -4.42 2.29 -1.60
CA VAL A 280 -4.76 3.66 -1.99
C VAL A 280 -5.72 3.55 -3.17
N GLY A 281 -6.89 4.16 -3.02
CA GLY A 281 -7.98 4.15 -3.99
C GLY A 281 -8.81 5.41 -3.90
N GLN A 282 -9.95 5.44 -4.58
CA GLN A 282 -10.76 6.66 -4.75
C GLN A 282 -11.04 7.43 -3.45
N ALA A 283 -11.39 6.72 -2.38
CA ALA A 283 -11.89 7.35 -1.15
C ALA A 283 -10.79 7.92 -0.25
N ASN A 284 -9.55 7.44 -0.36
CA ASN A 284 -8.44 7.83 0.52
C ASN A 284 -7.23 8.44 -0.21
N HIS A 285 -7.25 8.53 -1.54
CA HIS A 285 -6.13 9.06 -2.33
C HIS A 285 -5.73 10.48 -1.93
N ARG A 286 -6.70 11.35 -1.62
CA ARG A 286 -6.43 12.72 -1.16
C ARG A 286 -5.71 12.76 0.18
N SER A 287 -6.16 11.96 1.14
CA SER A 287 -5.51 11.85 2.44
C SER A 287 -4.08 11.31 2.28
N PHE A 288 -3.88 10.35 1.36
CA PHE A 288 -2.56 9.83 1.06
C PHE A 288 -1.64 10.92 0.52
N LEU A 289 -2.10 11.71 -0.47
CA LEU A 289 -1.35 12.84 -1.02
C LEU A 289 -1.03 13.89 0.06
N LEU A 290 -2.01 14.25 0.90
CA LEU A 290 -1.83 15.18 2.01
C LEU A 290 -0.83 14.66 3.05
N THR A 291 -0.81 13.34 3.31
CA THR A 291 0.19 12.72 4.20
C THR A 291 1.60 12.93 3.67
N LEU A 292 1.82 12.72 2.36
CA LEU A 292 3.13 12.92 1.73
C LEU A 292 3.58 14.38 1.82
N ILE A 293 2.67 15.34 1.59
CA ILE A 293 2.95 16.77 1.66
C ILE A 293 3.29 17.19 3.10
N LEU A 294 2.46 16.82 4.08
CA LEU A 294 2.70 17.17 5.49
C LEU A 294 3.99 16.55 6.02
N PHE A 295 4.28 15.30 5.65
CA PHE A 295 5.55 14.66 6.00
C PHE A 295 6.74 15.43 5.41
N LEU A 296 6.69 15.77 4.12
CA LEU A 296 7.75 16.50 3.44
C LEU A 296 8.02 17.86 4.10
N LEU A 297 6.98 18.65 4.33
CA LEU A 297 7.10 19.96 4.98
C LEU A 297 7.65 19.85 6.41
N THR A 298 7.09 18.94 7.21
CA THR A 298 7.52 18.73 8.61
C THR A 298 8.96 18.23 8.68
N SER A 299 9.35 17.31 7.80
CA SER A 299 10.70 16.76 7.79
C SER A 299 11.74 17.78 7.32
N LEU A 300 11.45 18.54 6.25
CA LEU A 300 12.35 19.61 5.79
C LEU A 300 12.55 20.67 6.87
N TYR A 301 11.47 21.06 7.56
CA TYR A 301 11.55 22.01 8.66
C TYR A 301 12.38 21.45 9.83
N GLY A 302 12.11 20.22 10.27
CA GLY A 302 12.86 19.54 11.32
C GLY A 302 14.35 19.39 11.01
N ILE A 303 14.70 18.93 9.80
CA ILE A 303 16.09 18.85 9.31
C ILE A 303 16.76 20.22 9.40
N GLY A 304 16.07 21.28 8.97
CA GLY A 304 16.57 22.65 9.04
C GLY A 304 16.87 23.11 10.47
N LEU A 305 15.99 22.81 11.43
CA LEU A 305 16.20 23.13 12.84
C LEU A 305 17.43 22.41 13.42
N VAL A 306 17.55 21.11 13.16
CA VAL A 306 18.69 20.32 13.67
C VAL A 306 20.00 20.80 13.07
N LEU A 307 20.05 21.04 11.75
CA LEU A 307 21.26 21.56 11.11
C LEU A 307 21.66 22.94 11.64
N ARG A 308 20.70 23.82 11.92
CA ARG A 308 20.99 25.14 12.49
C ARG A 308 21.57 25.07 13.89
N SER A 309 21.09 24.14 14.72
CA SER A 309 21.60 23.94 16.09
C SER A 309 22.95 23.20 16.12
N VAL A 310 23.14 22.19 15.27
CA VAL A 310 24.37 21.38 15.26
C VAL A 310 25.50 22.05 14.47
N CYS A 311 25.17 22.82 13.43
CA CYS A 311 26.14 23.43 12.50
C CYS A 311 25.84 24.93 12.27
N PRO A 312 25.84 25.78 13.32
CA PRO A 312 25.35 27.16 13.25
C PRO A 312 26.13 28.08 12.32
N GLN A 313 27.40 27.78 12.05
CA GLN A 313 28.30 28.59 11.21
C GLN A 313 28.20 28.26 9.71
N GLN A 314 27.37 27.29 9.32
CA GLN A 314 27.26 26.80 7.95
C GLN A 314 25.89 27.13 7.38
N HIS A 315 25.84 27.41 6.07
CA HIS A 315 24.56 27.43 5.35
C HIS A 315 23.95 26.02 5.35
N LEU A 316 22.61 25.92 5.33
CA LEU A 316 21.90 24.64 5.44
C LEU A 316 22.36 23.58 4.44
N LEU A 317 22.58 23.94 3.18
CA LEU A 317 23.03 23.00 2.15
C LEU A 317 24.45 22.49 2.43
N THR A 318 25.36 23.39 2.81
CA THR A 318 26.73 23.03 3.19
C THR A 318 26.73 22.18 4.45
N ALA A 319 25.95 22.57 5.47
CA ALA A 319 25.81 21.85 6.73
C ALA A 319 25.32 20.41 6.50
N MET A 320 24.37 20.20 5.57
CA MET A 320 23.88 18.86 5.23
C MET A 320 24.98 17.95 4.65
N LEU A 321 25.90 18.52 3.86
CA LEU A 321 26.97 17.78 3.20
C LEU A 321 28.22 17.62 4.08
N TYR A 322 28.55 18.65 4.84
CA TYR A 322 29.78 18.74 5.61
C TYR A 322 29.67 19.71 6.80
N CYS A 323 30.02 19.21 7.99
CA CYS A 323 30.05 19.99 9.22
C CYS A 323 31.32 19.63 10.02
N PRO A 324 32.34 20.51 10.04
CA PRO A 324 33.60 20.24 10.75
C PRO A 324 33.38 19.93 12.23
N GLY A 325 34.03 18.87 12.73
CA GLY A 325 34.02 18.53 14.15
C GLY A 325 32.70 17.97 14.69
N VAL A 326 31.69 17.71 13.85
CA VAL A 326 30.38 17.20 14.29
C VAL A 326 30.46 15.82 14.97
N TYR A 327 31.49 15.03 14.65
CA TYR A 327 31.77 13.73 15.27
C TYR A 327 32.64 13.79 16.53
N ASN A 328 33.02 14.99 17.00
CA ASN A 328 33.85 15.13 18.22
C ASN A 328 33.06 14.81 19.50
N GLN A 329 31.73 14.92 19.45
CA GLN A 329 30.84 14.55 20.55
C GLN A 329 29.78 13.58 20.04
N PHE A 330 29.47 12.56 20.84
CA PHE A 330 28.50 11.53 20.45
C PHE A 330 27.09 12.12 20.20
N SER A 331 26.64 13.07 21.03
CA SER A 331 25.34 13.75 20.88
C SER A 331 25.21 14.45 19.52
N THR A 332 26.20 15.27 19.14
CA THR A 332 26.18 15.96 17.83
C THR A 332 26.30 14.98 16.68
N ALA A 333 27.11 13.92 16.82
CA ALA A 333 27.25 12.88 15.81
C ALA A 333 25.94 12.13 15.57
N LEU A 334 25.20 11.81 16.65
CA LEU A 334 23.90 11.16 16.59
C LEU A 334 22.87 12.05 15.89
N CYS A 335 22.76 13.33 16.28
CA CYS A 335 21.87 14.29 15.62
C CYS A 335 22.17 14.42 14.13
N PHE A 336 23.45 14.51 13.76
CA PHE A 336 23.88 14.62 12.37
C PHE A 336 23.59 13.37 11.55
N THR A 337 23.80 12.19 12.14
CA THR A 337 23.43 10.89 11.54
C THR A 337 21.92 10.80 11.31
N CYS A 338 21.12 11.23 12.28
CA CYS A 338 19.67 11.31 12.16
C CYS A 338 19.23 12.28 11.06
N VAL A 339 19.92 13.41 10.86
CA VAL A 339 19.69 14.32 9.73
C VAL A 339 19.89 13.61 8.40
N TRP A 340 21.00 12.91 8.21
CA TRP A 340 21.25 12.18 6.95
C TRP A 340 20.21 11.08 6.70
N TYR A 341 19.86 10.32 7.73
CA TYR A 341 18.78 9.34 7.64
C TYR A 341 17.45 10.00 7.24
N CYS A 342 17.07 11.11 7.88
CA CYS A 342 15.87 11.88 7.53
C CYS A 342 15.93 12.38 6.09
N THR A 343 17.08 12.87 5.60
CA THR A 343 17.23 13.34 4.23
C THR A 343 17.01 12.21 3.22
N ILE A 344 17.54 11.01 3.46
CA ILE A 344 17.32 9.84 2.60
C ILE A 344 15.83 9.50 2.53
N VAL A 345 15.15 9.43 3.68
CA VAL A 345 13.71 9.14 3.75
C VAL A 345 12.91 10.23 3.04
N THR A 346 13.23 11.50 3.27
CA THR A 346 12.55 12.65 2.68
C THR A 346 12.75 12.74 1.16
N ALA A 347 13.93 12.39 0.65
CA ALA A 347 14.17 12.26 -0.79
C ALA A 347 13.28 11.16 -1.39
N GLY A 348 13.14 10.02 -0.71
CA GLY A 348 12.23 8.94 -1.12
C GLY A 348 10.75 9.37 -1.14
N VAL A 349 10.30 10.07 -0.09
CA VAL A 349 8.93 10.60 -0.01
C VAL A 349 8.67 11.68 -1.07
N LEU A 350 9.65 12.55 -1.33
CA LEU A 350 9.57 13.53 -2.41
C LEU A 350 9.42 12.86 -3.77
N HIS A 351 10.21 11.81 -4.04
CA HIS A 351 10.07 11.04 -5.27
C HIS A 351 8.68 10.43 -5.42
N LEU A 352 8.13 9.82 -4.36
CA LEU A 352 6.77 9.28 -4.36
C LEU A 352 5.72 10.38 -4.61
N LEU A 353 5.87 11.54 -3.97
CA LEU A 353 4.97 12.68 -4.16
C LEU A 353 5.00 13.17 -5.61
N LEU A 354 6.18 13.29 -6.21
CA LEU A 354 6.33 13.69 -7.61
C LEU A 354 5.63 12.72 -8.56
N VAL A 355 5.83 11.41 -8.38
CA VAL A 355 5.15 10.37 -9.19
C VAL A 355 3.63 10.49 -9.04
N GLN A 356 3.12 10.68 -7.83
CA GLN A 356 1.68 10.83 -7.58
C GLN A 356 1.12 12.11 -8.22
N VAL A 357 1.81 13.23 -8.10
CA VAL A 357 1.42 14.52 -8.73
C VAL A 357 1.37 14.39 -10.25
N ILE A 358 2.35 13.73 -10.86
CA ILE A 358 2.38 13.48 -12.31
C ILE A 358 1.20 12.59 -12.73
N ASN A 359 1.01 11.45 -12.03
CA ASN A 359 -0.07 10.52 -12.30
C ASN A 359 -1.46 11.18 -12.20
N ILE A 360 -1.69 11.98 -11.15
CA ILE A 360 -2.91 12.77 -10.98
C ILE A 360 -3.06 13.79 -12.11
N SER A 361 -1.99 14.49 -12.48
CA SER A 361 -1.98 15.48 -13.57
C SER A 361 -2.32 14.87 -14.93
N CYS A 362 -2.03 13.59 -15.14
CA CYS A 362 -2.38 12.83 -16.34
C CYS A 362 -3.71 12.05 -16.21
N ASN A 363 -4.37 12.10 -15.03
CA ASN A 363 -5.53 11.26 -14.67
C ASN A 363 -5.30 9.75 -14.82
N VAL A 364 -4.08 9.29 -14.52
CA VAL A 364 -3.66 7.89 -14.60
C VAL A 364 -3.38 7.38 -13.19
N THR A 365 -3.85 6.18 -12.86
CA THR A 365 -3.45 5.48 -11.63
C THR A 365 -2.15 4.71 -11.84
N GLU A 366 -1.38 4.46 -10.78
CA GLU A 366 -0.14 3.67 -10.87
C GLU A 366 -0.39 2.26 -11.43
N ARG A 367 -1.56 1.68 -11.16
CA ARG A 367 -1.99 0.42 -11.75
C ARG A 367 -2.22 0.52 -13.25
N GLU A 368 -2.91 1.56 -13.71
CA GLU A 368 -3.15 1.81 -15.14
C GLU A 368 -1.82 2.07 -15.87
N ALA A 369 -0.92 2.88 -15.28
CA ALA A 369 0.41 3.12 -15.84
C ALA A 369 1.20 1.82 -16.01
N ARG A 370 1.23 0.95 -14.99
CA ARG A 370 1.91 -0.36 -15.06
C ARG A 370 1.27 -1.32 -16.07
N ALA A 371 -0.05 -1.29 -16.22
CA ALA A 371 -0.75 -2.08 -17.23
C ALA A 371 -0.40 -1.60 -18.64
N ALA A 372 -0.45 -0.28 -18.88
CA ALA A 372 -0.14 0.31 -20.18
C ALA A 372 1.31 0.09 -20.61
N ILE A 373 2.28 0.15 -19.68
CA ILE A 373 3.69 -0.19 -19.97
C ILE A 373 3.83 -1.66 -20.37
N ARG A 374 3.15 -2.58 -19.66
CA ARG A 374 3.20 -4.02 -19.95
C ARG A 374 2.60 -4.34 -21.33
N GLU A 375 1.52 -3.66 -21.68
CA GLU A 375 0.81 -3.82 -22.94
C GLU A 375 1.46 -3.01 -24.08
N LYS A 376 2.55 -2.28 -23.81
CA LYS A 376 3.23 -1.37 -24.76
C LYS A 376 2.29 -0.34 -25.39
N SER A 377 1.23 0.02 -24.69
CA SER A 377 0.22 1.01 -25.12
C SER A 377 0.46 2.40 -24.55
N ALA A 378 1.44 2.55 -23.65
CA ALA A 378 1.80 3.82 -23.04
C ALA A 378 2.68 4.69 -23.96
N ARG A 379 2.38 6.00 -24.00
CA ARG A 379 3.34 7.01 -24.46
C ARG A 379 4.18 7.46 -23.27
N SER A 380 5.46 7.12 -23.26
CA SER A 380 6.38 7.55 -22.22
C SER A 380 7.10 8.84 -22.62
N SER A 381 7.12 9.83 -21.73
CA SER A 381 7.91 11.05 -21.86
C SER A 381 8.78 11.26 -20.62
N CYS A 382 9.72 12.22 -20.67
CA CYS A 382 10.62 12.54 -19.56
C CYS A 382 11.34 11.30 -18.98
N TRP A 383 12.09 10.59 -19.83
CA TRP A 383 12.87 9.39 -19.43
C TRP A 383 12.03 8.30 -18.75
N GLY A 384 10.74 8.19 -19.11
CA GLY A 384 9.82 7.19 -18.55
C GLY A 384 9.12 7.62 -17.25
N LEU A 385 9.35 8.84 -16.77
CA LEU A 385 8.69 9.38 -15.58
C LEU A 385 7.22 9.73 -15.84
N VAL A 386 6.89 10.16 -17.06
CA VAL A 386 5.53 10.51 -17.47
C VAL A 386 4.96 9.38 -18.32
N VAL A 387 3.84 8.80 -17.87
CA VAL A 387 3.13 7.72 -18.56
C VAL A 387 1.75 8.23 -18.95
N GLU A 388 1.54 8.47 -20.24
CA GLU A 388 0.26 8.92 -20.76
C GLU A 388 -0.46 7.77 -21.47
N THR A 389 -1.69 7.50 -21.04
CA THR A 389 -2.63 6.61 -21.74
C THR A 389 -3.62 7.39 -22.61
N GLY A 390 -3.88 8.66 -22.28
CA GLY A 390 -4.83 9.52 -22.99
C GLY A 390 -6.33 9.21 -22.77
N VAL A 391 -6.66 8.08 -22.14
CA VAL A 391 -8.06 7.57 -22.06
C VAL A 391 -8.95 8.43 -21.15
N TYR A 392 -8.45 8.86 -19.99
CA TYR A 392 -9.22 9.60 -18.98
C TYR A 392 -8.79 11.06 -18.83
N SER A 393 -7.81 11.53 -19.60
CA SER A 393 -7.25 12.87 -19.42
C SER A 393 -8.20 13.95 -19.96
N ARG A 394 -8.45 14.98 -19.15
CA ARG A 394 -9.29 16.16 -19.45
C ARG A 394 -8.47 17.47 -19.41
N GLY A 395 -7.15 17.36 -19.58
CA GLY A 395 -6.21 18.45 -19.35
C GLY A 395 -5.92 18.69 -17.86
N PHE A 396 -4.84 19.41 -17.57
CA PHE A 396 -4.31 19.56 -16.20
C PHE A 396 -5.39 20.03 -15.19
N SER A 397 -6.06 21.15 -15.46
CA SER A 397 -7.09 21.69 -14.57
C SER A 397 -8.29 20.74 -14.40
N GLY A 398 -8.75 20.13 -15.49
CA GLY A 398 -9.86 19.17 -15.46
C GLY A 398 -9.53 17.93 -14.63
N ASN A 399 -8.29 17.42 -14.75
CA ASN A 399 -7.82 16.26 -14.01
C ASN A 399 -7.73 16.55 -12.50
N TRP A 400 -7.20 17.72 -12.12
CA TRP A 400 -7.14 18.14 -10.72
C TRP A 400 -8.52 18.42 -10.13
N SER A 401 -9.43 19.03 -10.89
CA SER A 401 -10.81 19.26 -10.47
C SER A 401 -11.57 17.93 -10.22
N GLU A 402 -11.40 16.96 -11.11
CA GLU A 402 -11.94 15.60 -10.92
C GLU A 402 -11.35 14.96 -9.65
N PHE A 403 -10.03 14.99 -9.49
CA PHE A 403 -9.36 14.44 -8.32
C PHE A 403 -9.88 15.06 -7.00
N MET A 404 -10.02 16.39 -6.99
CA MET A 404 -10.52 17.17 -5.86
C MET A 404 -12.03 17.08 -5.64
N SER A 405 -12.81 16.45 -6.54
CA SER A 405 -14.24 16.15 -6.37
C SER A 405 -14.62 14.65 -6.16
N MET A 406 -13.72 13.70 -6.45
CA MET A 406 -13.87 12.24 -6.17
C MET A 406 -14.48 11.79 -4.81
N GLY A 407 -14.23 12.50 -3.70
CA GLY A 407 -14.69 12.14 -2.36
C GLY A 407 -16.15 12.50 -2.08
N ASP A 408 -16.68 13.50 -2.78
CA ASP A 408 -18.05 13.99 -2.57
C ASP A 408 -19.08 13.04 -3.21
N GLN A 409 -18.66 12.32 -4.26
CA GLN A 409 -19.42 11.28 -4.96
C GLN A 409 -19.67 10.01 -4.12
N ALA A 410 -18.88 9.79 -3.05
CA ALA A 410 -19.08 8.68 -2.14
C ALA A 410 -20.12 8.99 -1.05
N PHE A 411 -20.23 10.26 -0.63
CA PHE A 411 -21.20 10.71 0.38
C PHE A 411 -22.61 10.85 -0.16
N THR A 412 -22.79 11.14 -1.45
CA THR A 412 -24.13 11.28 -2.05
C THR A 412 -24.84 9.94 -2.27
N LYS A 413 -24.10 8.82 -2.38
CA LYS A 413 -24.69 7.48 -2.55
C LYS A 413 -25.13 6.80 -1.27
N ASP A 414 -24.64 7.23 -0.11
CA ASP A 414 -25.06 6.67 1.19
C ASP A 414 -26.27 7.40 1.81
N GLY A 415 -26.89 8.35 1.09
CA GLY A 415 -27.92 9.24 1.65
C GLY A 415 -29.18 9.48 0.79
N SER A 416 -29.27 9.02 -0.45
CA SER A 416 -30.50 9.15 -1.23
C SER A 416 -30.75 7.92 -2.10
N GLY A 417 -31.76 7.15 -1.71
CA GLY A 417 -32.45 6.28 -2.65
C GLY A 417 -33.13 7.17 -3.69
N ASN A 418 -32.47 7.37 -4.82
CA ASN A 418 -33.13 7.70 -6.09
C ASN A 418 -32.18 7.32 -7.23
N GLN A 419 -32.65 6.42 -8.08
CA GLN A 419 -32.05 6.08 -9.36
C GLN A 419 -31.97 7.36 -10.21
N ALA A 420 -30.75 7.81 -10.51
CA ALA A 420 -30.55 8.71 -11.64
C ALA A 420 -30.44 7.86 -12.90
N GLU A 421 -31.52 7.90 -13.67
CA GLU A 421 -31.63 7.45 -15.06
C GLU A 421 -30.36 7.80 -15.87
N LEU A 422 -29.80 6.80 -16.53
CA LEU A 422 -28.85 6.99 -17.64
C LEU A 422 -29.61 7.64 -18.80
N LEU A 423 -29.58 8.97 -18.89
CA LEU A 423 -30.06 9.65 -20.10
C LEU A 423 -29.03 9.53 -21.23
N PRO A 424 -29.45 9.10 -22.43
CA PRO A 424 -28.60 9.03 -23.61
C PRO A 424 -28.42 10.43 -24.20
N LEU A 425 -27.18 10.90 -24.34
CA LEU A 425 -26.91 12.13 -25.07
C LEU A 425 -26.92 11.85 -26.58
N SER A 426 -28.12 11.88 -27.17
CA SER A 426 -28.33 12.20 -28.57
C SER A 426 -29.09 13.52 -28.67
N GLY A 427 -28.53 14.51 -29.36
CA GLY A 427 -29.14 15.81 -29.55
C GLY A 427 -28.41 16.64 -30.61
N SER A 428 -28.76 16.39 -31.86
CA SER A 428 -28.44 17.18 -33.05
C SER A 428 -29.24 18.50 -33.12
N ALA A 429 -28.72 19.44 -33.94
CA ALA A 429 -29.31 20.67 -34.52
C ALA A 429 -29.06 21.99 -33.77
N SER A 430 -28.75 23.14 -34.39
CA SER A 430 -28.40 23.52 -35.77
C SER A 430 -28.00 25.01 -35.82
N LEU A 431 -27.14 25.36 -36.79
CA LEU A 431 -27.08 26.62 -37.56
C LEU A 431 -26.78 27.97 -36.87
N ALA A 432 -25.59 28.52 -37.16
CA ALA A 432 -25.42 29.88 -37.68
C ALA A 432 -24.09 30.01 -38.45
N GLU A 433 -24.25 30.23 -39.75
CA GLU A 433 -23.38 30.81 -40.79
C GLU A 433 -21.92 31.23 -40.47
N ARG A 434 -20.96 30.67 -41.25
CA ARG A 434 -20.07 31.49 -42.10
C ARG A 434 -19.25 30.64 -43.10
N SER A 435 -19.60 30.81 -44.37
CA SER A 435 -18.75 30.90 -45.57
C SER A 435 -17.52 29.98 -45.69
N SER A 436 -17.67 28.92 -46.47
CA SER A 436 -16.58 28.26 -47.22
C SER A 436 -16.28 29.04 -48.52
N PRO A 437 -15.12 28.80 -49.15
CA PRO A 437 -15.19 28.38 -50.54
C PRO A 437 -14.42 27.07 -50.79
N SER A 438 -15.04 26.23 -51.63
CA SER A 438 -14.55 24.96 -52.15
C SER A 438 -13.52 25.14 -53.29
N PRO A 439 -12.73 24.09 -53.62
CA PRO A 439 -11.68 24.13 -54.62
C PRO A 439 -12.22 23.78 -56.03
N GLY A 440 -11.60 24.33 -57.08
CA GLY A 440 -11.94 24.01 -58.47
C GLY A 440 -10.92 24.49 -59.50
N ALA A 441 -10.22 23.51 -60.09
CA ALA A 441 -9.83 23.36 -61.50
C ALA A 441 -8.91 24.39 -62.24
N SER A 442 -7.71 23.88 -62.56
CA SER A 442 -7.15 23.69 -63.92
C SER A 442 -6.53 24.84 -64.76
N HIS A 443 -5.37 24.49 -65.34
CA HIS A 443 -4.80 24.83 -66.67
C HIS A 443 -3.67 25.88 -66.83
N LEU A 444 -2.70 25.44 -67.66
CA LEU A 444 -1.59 26.11 -68.37
C LEU A 444 -0.32 26.48 -67.57
N GLU A 445 0.93 26.41 -68.06
CA GLU A 445 1.60 25.72 -69.18
C GLU A 445 3.12 25.98 -69.00
N ALA A 446 3.95 25.01 -69.43
CA ALA A 446 5.37 25.04 -69.81
C ALA A 446 6.35 26.16 -69.36
N ALA A 447 7.53 25.77 -68.86
CA ALA A 447 8.82 25.98 -69.55
C ALA A 447 10.04 25.38 -68.82
N SER A 448 10.82 24.59 -69.59
CA SER A 448 12.30 24.46 -69.61
C SER A 448 13.12 24.09 -68.34
N ARG A 449 13.61 22.84 -68.38
CA ARG A 449 14.91 22.27 -67.91
C ARG A 449 16.15 23.18 -68.15
N PRO A 450 17.40 22.77 -67.80
CA PRO A 450 17.91 21.99 -66.65
C PRO A 450 19.24 22.55 -66.06
N GLY A 451 19.76 21.90 -65.02
CA GLY A 451 21.20 21.89 -64.66
C GLY A 451 21.48 22.46 -63.28
N ASN A 452 22.49 22.03 -62.52
CA ASN A 452 23.46 20.94 -62.61
C ASN A 452 24.24 21.00 -61.27
N ILE A 453 24.86 19.89 -60.83
CA ILE A 453 26.03 19.83 -59.91
C ILE A 453 25.71 20.09 -58.41
N SER A 454 25.73 19.10 -57.52
CA SER A 454 26.84 18.31 -56.92
C SER A 454 27.35 18.88 -55.58
N ALA A 455 27.67 17.93 -54.68
CA ALA A 455 28.56 17.99 -53.52
C ALA A 455 28.01 18.50 -52.16
N ALA A 456 27.99 17.54 -51.22
CA ALA A 456 28.02 17.67 -49.76
C ALA A 456 29.39 18.23 -49.27
N PRO A 457 29.80 18.05 -48.00
CA PRO A 457 29.17 18.31 -46.69
C PRO A 457 30.03 19.28 -45.84
N VAL A 458 29.48 19.86 -44.76
CA VAL A 458 30.15 20.03 -43.45
C VAL A 458 29.07 19.99 -42.37
#